data_AF-X6M4H3-F1
#
_entry.id   AF-X6M4H3-F1
#
_cell.length_a   1.000
_cell.length_b   1.000
_cell.length_c   1.000
_cell.angle_alpha   90.00
_cell.angle_beta   90.00
_cell.angle_gamma   90.00
#
_symmetry.space_group_name_H-M   'P 1'
#
loop_
_entity.id
_entity.type
_entity.pdbx_description
1 polymer ?
#
loop_
_entity_poly.entity_id
_entity_poly.type
_entity_poly.pdbx_seq_one_letter_code
_entity_poly.pdbx_strand_id
1 'polypeptide(L)'
;MLLKDKEKRSYWIELLANSSIISNHSLFLKLLQDSLKYWLDDEKKKEDSDNIPFHSKVIELASSDTFANASLYHQYLLESMHIRHRELWLSNKEWKSTEIGTCAKINCKLWSQISKHIDNIPKVEDLDEKNMESASKNLCSNLEYCLECRLWFEQENPMQPQLFTLFDQVLTQLVIKNNFLPIHVYEYLIQHWKVIKDISSHCSDLEPSLQKLDEILNDYREFSKLISMFKRIHSDYLLEHDLSGRLKIFRQQSDTWETQVFLQVKENYRDEIQLLKSYEQKMKLILKRRQSLIFNKIWENCNTQYAMIIDQEPLFIFNKVFDDMDRTWEDFKQVHSTPFCLFLDLQSGSLKYKDLEWVSTEHSNDLDGIKKCLIAEMEHLFPEYKDEQQQIVDNVEQKLKKEIALREQLPSWIELKKVTEQMKEYHPHKDKIKKDEKWKKYVKTVARMEE
;
A
#
# COMPACT_ATOMS: atom_id res chain seq x y z
N MET A 1 -45.58 -23.04 -8.73
CA MET A 1 -44.93 -24.05 -7.85
C MET A 1 -43.98 -24.95 -8.65
N LEU A 2 -44.33 -25.39 -9.87
CA LEU A 2 -43.46 -26.22 -10.74
C LEU A 2 -42.11 -25.57 -11.07
N LEU A 3 -42.08 -24.26 -11.31
CA LEU A 3 -40.87 -23.58 -11.79
C LEU A 3 -39.83 -23.26 -10.70
N LYS A 4 -40.15 -23.46 -9.42
CA LYS A 4 -39.22 -23.22 -8.30
C LYS A 4 -38.23 -24.38 -8.12
N ASP A 5 -38.67 -25.60 -8.42
CA ASP A 5 -37.90 -26.82 -8.19
C ASP A 5 -37.25 -27.31 -9.50
N LYS A 6 -35.97 -27.72 -9.43
CA LYS A 6 -35.19 -28.09 -10.61
C LYS A 6 -35.71 -29.35 -11.30
N GLU A 7 -36.14 -30.35 -10.55
CA GLU A 7 -36.71 -31.58 -11.12
C GLU A 7 -38.08 -31.30 -11.75
N LYS A 8 -38.89 -30.44 -11.13
CA LYS A 8 -40.18 -30.03 -11.72
C LYS A 8 -40.01 -29.19 -12.98
N ARG A 9 -38.91 -28.44 -13.10
CA ARG A 9 -38.60 -27.69 -14.33
C ARG A 9 -38.25 -28.60 -15.51
N SER A 10 -37.61 -29.75 -15.31
CA SER A 10 -37.35 -30.66 -16.44
C SER A 10 -38.63 -31.18 -17.06
N TYR A 11 -39.64 -31.54 -16.26
CA TYR A 11 -40.96 -31.93 -16.78
C TYR A 11 -41.68 -30.77 -17.48
N TRP A 12 -41.51 -29.54 -16.99
CA TRP A 12 -42.05 -28.35 -17.65
C TRP A 12 -41.37 -28.09 -19.01
N ILE A 13 -40.04 -28.26 -19.11
CA ILE A 13 -39.29 -28.17 -20.37
C ILE A 13 -39.76 -29.25 -21.37
N GLU A 14 -40.00 -30.48 -20.89
CA GLU A 14 -40.55 -31.56 -21.72
C GLU A 14 -41.93 -31.21 -22.27
N LEU A 15 -42.75 -30.55 -21.47
CA LEU A 15 -44.08 -30.11 -21.88
C LEU A 15 -44.01 -28.99 -22.94
N LEU A 16 -43.01 -28.10 -22.88
CA LEU A 16 -42.74 -27.14 -23.97
C LEU A 16 -42.32 -27.85 -25.26
N ALA A 17 -41.39 -28.80 -25.16
CA ALA A 17 -40.87 -29.54 -26.31
C ALA A 17 -41.95 -30.37 -27.04
N ASN A 18 -42.84 -30.99 -26.27
CA ASN A 18 -43.89 -31.88 -26.81
C ASN A 18 -45.26 -31.18 -26.98
N SER A 19 -45.32 -29.86 -26.79
CA SER A 19 -46.57 -29.09 -26.78
C SER A 19 -47.48 -29.33 -27.99
N SER A 20 -46.91 -29.36 -29.20
CA SER A 20 -47.63 -29.60 -30.47
C SER A 20 -48.11 -31.04 -30.64
N ILE A 21 -47.48 -32.00 -29.97
CA ILE A 21 -47.88 -33.40 -29.95
C ILE A 21 -49.02 -33.60 -28.94
N ILE A 22 -48.93 -32.92 -27.80
CA ILE A 22 -49.89 -33.01 -26.69
C ILE A 22 -51.22 -32.34 -27.05
N SER A 23 -51.17 -31.11 -27.58
CA SER A 23 -52.38 -30.38 -27.97
C SER A 23 -52.09 -29.23 -28.93
N ASN A 24 -52.86 -29.14 -30.01
CA ASN A 24 -52.86 -28.00 -30.93
C ASN A 24 -53.87 -26.91 -30.54
N HIS A 25 -54.47 -27.00 -29.34
CA HIS A 25 -55.43 -26.02 -28.88
C HIS A 25 -54.73 -24.68 -28.60
N SER A 26 -55.17 -23.59 -29.25
CA SER A 26 -54.52 -22.27 -29.18
C SER A 26 -54.36 -21.75 -27.74
N LEU A 27 -55.38 -21.94 -26.89
CA LEU A 27 -55.30 -21.60 -25.45
C LEU A 27 -54.19 -22.36 -24.72
N PHE A 28 -53.97 -23.64 -25.01
CA PHE A 28 -52.93 -24.43 -24.36
C PHE A 28 -51.54 -23.91 -24.73
N LEU A 29 -51.27 -23.71 -26.02
CA LEU A 29 -49.99 -23.18 -26.49
C LEU A 29 -49.72 -21.78 -25.93
N LYS A 30 -50.75 -20.92 -25.85
CA LYS A 30 -50.64 -19.58 -25.27
C LYS A 30 -50.31 -19.61 -23.77
N LEU A 31 -50.95 -20.49 -22.99
CA LEU A 31 -50.65 -20.61 -21.56
C LEU A 31 -49.21 -21.06 -21.31
N LEU A 32 -48.66 -21.93 -22.17
CA LEU A 32 -47.25 -22.34 -22.08
C LEU A 32 -46.29 -21.22 -22.45
N GLN A 33 -46.62 -20.46 -23.48
CA GLN A 33 -45.89 -19.26 -23.84
C GLN A 33 -45.88 -18.24 -22.69
N ASP A 34 -47.06 -17.93 -22.12
CA ASP A 34 -47.20 -16.99 -21.01
C ASP A 34 -46.44 -17.50 -19.77
N SER A 35 -46.44 -18.81 -19.53
CA SER A 35 -45.65 -19.43 -18.46
C SER A 35 -44.13 -19.29 -18.67
N LEU A 36 -43.64 -19.44 -19.91
CA LEU A 36 -42.22 -19.23 -20.22
C LEU A 36 -41.82 -17.78 -20.06
N LYS A 37 -42.61 -16.84 -20.60
CA LYS A 37 -42.36 -15.40 -20.45
C LYS A 37 -42.35 -15.00 -18.98
N TYR A 38 -43.37 -15.41 -18.22
CA TYR A 38 -43.43 -15.12 -16.79
C TYR A 38 -42.22 -15.66 -16.03
N TRP A 39 -41.71 -16.85 -16.35
CA TRP A 39 -40.54 -17.40 -15.69
C TRP A 39 -39.25 -16.65 -16.03
N LEU A 40 -39.07 -16.29 -17.30
CA LEU A 40 -37.92 -15.51 -17.78
C LEU A 40 -37.94 -14.08 -17.22
N ASP A 41 -39.12 -13.50 -17.04
CA ASP A 41 -39.32 -12.11 -16.61
C ASP A 41 -39.54 -11.96 -15.08
N ASP A 42 -39.54 -13.04 -14.30
CA ASP A 42 -39.77 -12.98 -12.84
C ASP A 42 -38.61 -12.27 -12.12
N GLU A 43 -38.71 -10.94 -11.99
CA GLU A 43 -37.86 -10.06 -11.20
C GLU A 43 -38.28 -10.02 -9.71
N LYS A 44 -38.61 -11.16 -9.10
CA LYS A 44 -38.83 -11.14 -7.64
C LYS A 44 -37.58 -10.64 -6.93
N LYS A 45 -37.80 -9.61 -6.11
CA LYS A 45 -36.80 -8.82 -5.36
C LYS A 45 -35.70 -9.71 -4.79
N LYS A 46 -34.46 -9.22 -4.85
CA LYS A 46 -33.19 -9.83 -4.39
C LYS A 46 -33.17 -10.42 -2.96
N GLU A 47 -34.27 -10.38 -2.21
CA GLU A 47 -34.40 -10.85 -0.83
C GLU A 47 -34.92 -12.30 -0.71
N ASP A 48 -35.50 -12.89 -1.76
CA ASP A 48 -35.88 -14.30 -1.75
C ASP A 48 -34.69 -15.17 -2.21
N SER A 49 -34.11 -15.96 -1.30
CA SER A 49 -32.98 -16.89 -1.53
C SER A 49 -33.22 -17.96 -2.60
N ASP A 50 -34.46 -18.10 -3.07
CA ASP A 50 -34.91 -19.16 -3.98
C ASP A 50 -35.03 -18.69 -5.45
N ASN A 51 -34.71 -17.44 -5.77
CA ASN A 51 -34.81 -16.94 -7.15
C ASN A 51 -33.57 -17.30 -7.98
N ILE A 52 -33.81 -17.83 -9.18
CA ILE A 52 -32.75 -18.25 -10.11
C ILE A 52 -32.38 -17.05 -10.98
N PRO A 53 -31.09 -16.67 -11.06
CA PRO A 53 -30.64 -15.59 -11.92
C PRO A 53 -30.97 -15.83 -13.40
N PHE A 54 -31.12 -14.75 -14.16
CA PHE A 54 -31.49 -14.85 -15.57
C PHE A 54 -30.48 -15.63 -16.40
N HIS A 55 -29.16 -15.41 -16.21
CA HIS A 55 -28.12 -16.19 -16.88
C HIS A 55 -28.25 -17.69 -16.59
N SER A 56 -28.50 -18.10 -15.34
CA SER A 56 -28.68 -19.50 -14.98
C SER A 56 -29.92 -20.11 -15.65
N LYS A 57 -31.02 -19.35 -15.80
CA LYS A 57 -32.22 -19.79 -16.55
C LYS A 57 -31.91 -20.03 -18.02
N VAL A 58 -31.15 -19.12 -18.65
CA VAL A 58 -30.73 -19.24 -20.05
C VAL A 58 -29.85 -20.47 -20.25
N ILE A 59 -28.89 -20.73 -19.36
CA ILE A 59 -28.04 -21.92 -19.41
C ILE A 59 -28.86 -23.19 -19.21
N GLU A 60 -29.79 -23.21 -18.25
CA GLU A 60 -30.65 -24.38 -17.99
C GLU A 60 -31.45 -24.77 -19.23
N LEU A 61 -32.01 -23.79 -19.94
CA LEU A 61 -32.71 -24.03 -21.20
C LEU A 61 -31.76 -24.43 -22.34
N ALA A 62 -30.64 -23.73 -22.49
CA ALA A 62 -29.69 -23.98 -23.58
C ALA A 62 -28.98 -25.33 -23.48
N SER A 63 -28.75 -25.81 -22.25
CA SER A 63 -28.13 -27.12 -21.96
C SER A 63 -29.12 -28.30 -22.01
N SER A 64 -30.42 -28.03 -22.17
CA SER A 64 -31.43 -29.08 -22.27
C SER A 64 -31.63 -29.54 -23.72
N ASP A 65 -31.25 -30.78 -24.02
CA ASP A 65 -31.54 -31.43 -25.31
C ASP A 65 -33.05 -31.46 -25.60
N THR A 66 -33.87 -31.57 -24.55
CA THR A 66 -35.33 -31.52 -24.67
C THR A 66 -35.80 -30.15 -25.15
N PHE A 67 -35.27 -29.06 -24.59
CA PHE A 67 -35.62 -27.71 -25.03
C PHE A 67 -35.13 -27.39 -26.44
N ALA A 68 -34.07 -28.04 -26.91
CA ALA A 68 -33.62 -27.91 -28.30
C ALA A 68 -34.73 -28.27 -29.31
N ASN A 69 -35.66 -29.16 -28.93
CA ASN A 69 -36.82 -29.54 -29.76
C ASN A 69 -38.02 -28.58 -29.61
N ALA A 70 -38.01 -27.66 -28.65
CA ALA A 70 -39.09 -26.71 -28.36
C ALA A 70 -39.05 -25.44 -29.26
N SER A 71 -38.92 -25.62 -30.58
CA SER A 71 -38.64 -24.54 -31.54
C SER A 71 -39.64 -23.38 -31.52
N LEU A 72 -40.93 -23.67 -31.24
CA LEU A 72 -41.99 -22.66 -31.11
C LEU A 72 -41.72 -21.63 -30.00
N TYR A 73 -40.87 -21.97 -29.04
CA TYR A 73 -40.61 -21.14 -27.87
C TYR A 73 -39.24 -20.44 -27.88
N HIS A 74 -38.36 -20.79 -28.83
CA HIS A 74 -37.01 -20.21 -28.93
C HIS A 74 -37.06 -18.69 -29.13
N GLN A 75 -38.03 -18.18 -29.90
CA GLN A 75 -38.19 -16.75 -30.12
C GLN A 75 -38.43 -15.98 -28.82
N TYR A 76 -39.19 -16.53 -27.87
CA TYR A 76 -39.47 -15.84 -26.60
C TYR A 76 -38.25 -15.79 -25.70
N LEU A 77 -37.41 -16.82 -25.71
CA LEU A 77 -36.12 -16.79 -25.04
C LEU A 77 -35.25 -15.66 -25.63
N LEU A 78 -35.14 -15.58 -26.96
CA LEU A 78 -34.36 -14.55 -27.64
C LEU A 78 -34.89 -13.13 -27.38
N GLU A 79 -36.21 -12.95 -27.33
CA GLU A 79 -36.86 -11.68 -26.96
C GLU A 79 -36.46 -11.25 -25.53
N SER A 80 -36.60 -12.15 -24.55
CA SER A 80 -36.20 -11.86 -23.16
C SER A 80 -34.69 -11.59 -23.05
N MET A 81 -33.86 -12.31 -23.80
CA MET A 81 -32.42 -12.08 -23.84
C MET A 81 -32.07 -10.70 -24.40
N HIS A 82 -32.78 -10.23 -25.43
CA HIS A 82 -32.55 -8.91 -25.99
C HIS A 82 -32.84 -7.81 -24.95
N ILE A 83 -33.94 -7.96 -24.20
CA ILE A 83 -34.35 -7.03 -23.13
C ILE A 83 -33.34 -7.06 -21.97
N ARG A 84 -32.92 -8.25 -21.55
CA ARG A 84 -32.09 -8.48 -20.34
C ARG A 84 -30.63 -8.81 -20.63
N HIS A 85 -30.11 -8.39 -21.79
CA HIS A 85 -28.77 -8.76 -22.27
C HIS A 85 -27.63 -8.39 -21.29
N ARG A 86 -27.81 -7.36 -20.45
CA ARG A 86 -26.80 -6.96 -19.45
C ARG A 86 -26.56 -8.01 -18.38
N GLU A 87 -27.56 -8.80 -18.02
CA GLU A 87 -27.44 -9.89 -17.05
C GLU A 87 -26.72 -11.12 -17.62
N LEU A 88 -26.41 -11.08 -18.93
CA LEU A 88 -25.68 -12.11 -19.65
C LEU A 88 -24.25 -11.70 -19.97
N TRP A 89 -23.83 -10.50 -19.59
CA TRP A 89 -22.45 -10.04 -19.77
C TRP A 89 -21.47 -10.98 -19.08
N LEU A 90 -20.28 -11.15 -19.67
CA LEU A 90 -19.24 -12.11 -19.23
C LEU A 90 -18.62 -11.81 -17.85
N SER A 91 -19.23 -10.97 -17.03
CA SER A 91 -18.72 -10.59 -15.70
C SER A 91 -18.88 -11.73 -14.71
N ASN A 92 -17.81 -12.03 -13.97
CA ASN A 92 -17.82 -13.01 -12.88
C ASN A 92 -18.63 -12.53 -11.65
N LYS A 93 -19.17 -11.30 -11.69
CA LYS A 93 -20.21 -10.86 -10.73
C LYS A 93 -21.49 -11.67 -10.88
N GLU A 94 -21.80 -12.08 -12.11
CA GLU A 94 -22.98 -12.85 -12.45
C GLU A 94 -22.61 -14.34 -12.59
N TRP A 95 -21.60 -14.67 -13.40
CA TRP A 95 -21.31 -16.04 -13.80
C TRP A 95 -20.41 -16.79 -12.83
N LYS A 96 -20.79 -18.03 -12.48
CA LYS A 96 -19.96 -18.94 -11.68
C LYS A 96 -19.15 -19.88 -12.56
N SER A 97 -18.01 -20.34 -12.03
CA SER A 97 -17.12 -21.32 -12.67
C SER A 97 -17.85 -22.59 -13.18
N THR A 98 -18.83 -23.10 -12.43
CA THR A 98 -19.63 -24.28 -12.84
C THR A 98 -20.55 -24.01 -14.03
N GLU A 99 -21.04 -22.78 -14.15
CA GLU A 99 -21.94 -22.36 -15.23
C GLU A 99 -21.15 -22.16 -16.52
N ILE A 100 -19.97 -21.53 -16.44
CA ILE A 100 -19.03 -21.37 -17.56
C ILE A 100 -18.63 -22.74 -18.13
N GLY A 101 -18.26 -23.69 -17.26
CA GLY A 101 -17.94 -25.05 -17.67
C GLY A 101 -19.12 -25.82 -18.27
N THR A 102 -20.36 -25.41 -17.97
CA THR A 102 -21.56 -25.95 -18.62
C THR A 102 -21.69 -25.40 -20.04
N CYS A 103 -21.50 -24.09 -20.23
CA CYS A 103 -21.53 -23.44 -21.54
C CYS A 103 -20.55 -24.05 -22.56
N ALA A 104 -19.38 -24.48 -22.10
CA ALA A 104 -18.39 -25.17 -22.92
C ALA A 104 -18.91 -26.47 -23.59
N LYS A 105 -19.88 -27.13 -22.96
CA LYS A 105 -20.43 -28.42 -23.40
C LYS A 105 -21.70 -28.29 -24.23
N ILE A 106 -22.27 -27.09 -24.33
CA ILE A 106 -23.52 -26.86 -25.04
C ILE A 106 -23.26 -26.91 -26.55
N ASN A 107 -23.72 -27.99 -27.19
CA ASN A 107 -23.67 -28.16 -28.63
C ASN A 107 -25.08 -28.15 -29.23
N CYS A 108 -25.77 -27.01 -29.14
CA CYS A 108 -27.09 -26.82 -29.73
C CYS A 108 -27.10 -25.62 -30.67
N LYS A 109 -27.91 -25.70 -31.75
CA LYS A 109 -28.05 -24.60 -32.73
C LYS A 109 -28.50 -23.30 -32.08
N LEU A 110 -29.33 -23.38 -31.05
CA LEU A 110 -29.82 -22.25 -30.27
C LEU A 110 -28.66 -21.52 -29.57
N TRP A 111 -27.65 -22.24 -29.07
CA TRP A 111 -26.49 -21.65 -28.41
C TRP A 111 -25.74 -20.67 -29.32
N SER A 112 -25.59 -20.97 -30.61
CA SER A 112 -24.95 -20.04 -31.56
C SER A 112 -25.68 -18.69 -31.70
N GLN A 113 -27.00 -18.66 -31.44
CA GLN A 113 -27.79 -17.43 -31.43
C GLN A 113 -27.69 -16.74 -30.07
N ILE A 114 -27.73 -17.52 -28.98
CA ILE A 114 -27.56 -17.05 -27.60
C ILE A 114 -26.19 -16.38 -27.40
N SER A 115 -25.11 -17.01 -27.88
CA SER A 115 -23.74 -16.53 -27.78
C SER A 115 -23.55 -15.11 -28.34
N LYS A 116 -24.28 -14.75 -29.41
CA LYS A 116 -24.23 -13.39 -29.98
C LYS A 116 -24.81 -12.32 -29.07
N HIS A 117 -25.70 -12.69 -28.15
CA HIS A 117 -26.28 -11.78 -27.15
C HIS A 117 -25.44 -11.72 -25.86
N ILE A 118 -24.59 -12.72 -25.64
CA ILE A 118 -23.63 -12.77 -24.52
C ILE A 118 -22.37 -11.98 -24.87
N ASP A 119 -21.94 -12.00 -26.15
CA ASP A 119 -20.76 -11.31 -26.64
C ASP A 119 -20.89 -9.78 -26.46
N ASN A 120 -20.36 -9.30 -25.34
CA ASN A 120 -20.29 -7.90 -24.96
C ASN A 120 -18.83 -7.41 -24.90
N ILE A 121 -17.93 -8.11 -25.60
CA ILE A 121 -16.50 -7.84 -25.60
C ILE A 121 -16.26 -6.46 -26.21
N PRO A 122 -15.62 -5.52 -25.46
CA PRO A 122 -15.37 -4.18 -25.96
C PRO A 122 -14.37 -4.20 -27.12
N LYS A 123 -14.41 -3.14 -27.94
CA LYS A 123 -13.41 -2.93 -28.98
C LYS A 123 -12.22 -2.16 -28.40
N VAL A 124 -11.02 -2.56 -28.78
CA VAL A 124 -9.80 -1.79 -28.49
C VAL A 124 -9.68 -0.67 -29.50
N GLU A 125 -9.61 0.56 -29.00
CA GLU A 125 -9.23 1.72 -29.80
C GLU A 125 -7.70 1.80 -29.91
N ASP A 126 -7.20 2.12 -31.10
CA ASP A 126 -5.77 2.34 -31.29
C ASP A 126 -5.32 3.60 -30.54
N LEU A 127 -4.24 3.48 -29.76
CA LEU A 127 -3.67 4.62 -29.07
C LEU A 127 -2.83 5.47 -30.03
N ASP A 128 -3.22 6.74 -30.17
CA ASP A 128 -2.52 7.77 -30.92
C ASP A 128 -2.41 9.10 -30.15
N GLU A 129 -1.65 10.04 -30.70
CA GLU A 129 -1.39 11.34 -30.08
C GLU A 129 -2.66 12.21 -29.95
N LYS A 130 -3.65 12.03 -30.84
CA LYS A 130 -4.87 12.84 -30.88
C LYS A 130 -5.94 12.34 -29.90
N ASN A 131 -5.94 11.06 -29.59
CA ASN A 131 -6.94 10.41 -28.73
C ASN A 131 -6.37 9.91 -27.39
N MET A 132 -5.13 10.28 -27.05
CA MET A 132 -4.38 9.76 -25.91
C MET A 132 -5.18 9.64 -24.61
N GLU A 133 -5.93 10.68 -24.23
CA GLU A 133 -6.68 10.67 -22.97
C GLU A 133 -7.83 9.66 -22.99
N SER A 134 -8.67 9.68 -24.05
CA SER A 134 -9.81 8.77 -24.17
C SER A 134 -9.37 7.33 -24.41
N ALA A 135 -8.37 7.12 -25.26
CA ALA A 135 -7.84 5.80 -25.59
C ALA A 135 -7.11 5.17 -24.39
N SER A 136 -6.38 5.94 -23.58
CA SER A 136 -5.76 5.42 -22.35
C SER A 136 -6.80 4.99 -21.30
N LYS A 137 -7.88 5.76 -21.15
CA LYS A 137 -9.03 5.38 -20.30
C LYS A 137 -9.73 4.13 -20.84
N ASN A 138 -9.87 4.02 -22.16
CA ASN A 138 -10.43 2.84 -22.83
C ASN A 138 -9.55 1.60 -22.60
N LEU A 139 -8.23 1.71 -22.70
CA LEU A 139 -7.30 0.61 -22.40
C LEU A 139 -7.44 0.12 -20.95
N CYS A 140 -7.51 1.03 -19.97
CA CYS A 140 -7.73 0.65 -18.57
C CYS A 140 -9.11 0.00 -18.38
N SER A 141 -10.15 0.50 -19.05
CA SER A 141 -11.50 -0.07 -19.00
C SER A 141 -11.57 -1.47 -19.64
N ASN A 142 -10.84 -1.70 -20.73
CA ASN A 142 -10.74 -3.01 -21.37
C ASN A 142 -9.96 -4.00 -20.50
N LEU A 143 -8.90 -3.55 -19.82
CA LEU A 143 -8.24 -4.36 -18.80
C LEU A 143 -9.20 -4.71 -17.67
N GLU A 144 -9.91 -3.73 -17.10
CA GLU A 144 -10.89 -3.96 -16.03
C GLU A 144 -11.95 -4.97 -16.48
N TYR A 145 -12.42 -4.87 -17.71
CA TYR A 145 -13.33 -5.87 -18.28
C TYR A 145 -12.71 -7.27 -18.29
N CYS A 146 -11.45 -7.42 -18.73
CA CYS A 146 -10.74 -8.71 -18.67
C CYS A 146 -10.60 -9.22 -17.21
N LEU A 147 -10.32 -8.33 -16.26
CA LEU A 147 -10.26 -8.68 -14.83
C LEU A 147 -11.61 -9.18 -14.32
N GLU A 148 -12.71 -8.51 -14.70
CA GLU A 148 -14.07 -8.96 -14.37
C GLU A 148 -14.42 -10.30 -15.02
N CYS A 149 -13.82 -10.63 -16.17
CA CYS A 149 -14.05 -11.87 -16.91
C CYS A 149 -13.06 -13.00 -16.54
N ARG A 150 -12.24 -12.85 -15.49
CA ARG A 150 -11.16 -13.81 -15.13
C ARG A 150 -11.51 -15.30 -15.22
N LEU A 151 -12.63 -15.76 -14.67
CA LEU A 151 -13.05 -17.17 -14.70
C LEU A 151 -13.28 -17.70 -16.12
N TRP A 152 -13.59 -16.83 -17.09
CA TRP A 152 -13.72 -17.19 -18.50
C TRP A 152 -12.38 -17.40 -19.20
N PHE A 153 -11.27 -16.96 -18.61
CA PHE A 153 -9.92 -17.29 -19.09
C PHE A 153 -9.46 -18.66 -18.60
N GLU A 154 -9.90 -19.09 -17.41
CA GLU A 154 -9.44 -20.33 -16.75
C GLU A 154 -9.93 -21.63 -17.42
N GLN A 155 -11.09 -21.58 -18.08
CA GLN A 155 -11.75 -22.77 -18.65
C GLN A 155 -11.93 -22.65 -20.15
N GLU A 156 -11.75 -23.77 -20.86
CA GLU A 156 -12.08 -23.85 -22.28
C GLU A 156 -13.57 -23.57 -22.50
N ASN A 157 -13.88 -22.53 -23.27
CA ASN A 157 -15.25 -22.14 -23.58
C ASN A 157 -15.31 -21.34 -24.90
N PRO A 158 -16.50 -21.17 -25.51
CA PRO A 158 -16.63 -20.51 -26.81
C PRO A 158 -16.21 -19.03 -26.85
N MET A 159 -16.20 -18.34 -25.71
CA MET A 159 -15.86 -16.91 -25.59
C MET A 159 -14.37 -16.69 -25.35
N GLN A 160 -13.66 -17.72 -24.87
CA GLN A 160 -12.25 -17.66 -24.50
C GLN A 160 -11.34 -17.14 -25.63
N PRO A 161 -11.48 -17.59 -26.91
CA PRO A 161 -10.62 -17.08 -27.98
C PRO A 161 -10.78 -15.57 -28.24
N GLN A 162 -12.00 -15.05 -28.13
CA GLN A 162 -12.27 -13.62 -28.30
C GLN A 162 -11.72 -12.81 -27.11
N LEU A 163 -11.87 -13.32 -25.89
CA LEU A 163 -11.29 -12.71 -24.69
C LEU A 163 -9.76 -12.71 -24.72
N PHE A 164 -9.14 -13.79 -25.19
CA PHE A 164 -7.69 -13.87 -25.40
C PHE A 164 -7.24 -12.85 -26.45
N THR A 165 -7.99 -12.73 -27.55
CA THR A 165 -7.71 -11.73 -28.60
C THR A 165 -7.80 -10.31 -28.05
N LEU A 166 -8.84 -9.99 -27.27
CA LEU A 166 -8.98 -8.68 -26.62
C LEU A 166 -7.78 -8.40 -25.71
N PHE A 167 -7.45 -9.35 -24.83
CA PHE A 167 -6.38 -9.19 -23.86
C PHE A 167 -5.00 -9.05 -24.54
N ASP A 168 -4.73 -9.84 -25.58
CA ASP A 168 -3.53 -9.71 -26.40
C ASP A 168 -3.42 -8.32 -27.05
N GLN A 169 -4.51 -7.84 -27.66
CA GLN A 169 -4.54 -6.52 -28.28
C GLN A 169 -4.25 -5.41 -27.27
N VAL A 170 -4.85 -5.49 -26.07
CA VAL A 170 -4.63 -4.51 -25.01
C VAL A 170 -3.17 -4.54 -24.53
N LEU A 171 -2.60 -5.71 -24.24
CA LEU A 171 -1.20 -5.83 -23.83
C LEU A 171 -0.24 -5.34 -24.92
N THR A 172 -0.53 -5.69 -26.17
CA THR A 172 0.25 -5.26 -27.33
C THR A 172 0.25 -3.74 -27.48
N GLN A 173 -0.91 -3.08 -27.32
CA GLN A 173 -0.98 -1.62 -27.32
C GLN A 173 -0.16 -1.01 -26.19
N LEU A 174 -0.26 -1.55 -24.97
CA LEU A 174 0.50 -1.05 -23.81
C LEU A 174 2.01 -1.14 -24.03
N VAL A 175 2.48 -2.20 -24.69
CA VAL A 175 3.90 -2.40 -24.99
C VAL A 175 4.37 -1.52 -26.15
N ILE A 176 3.65 -1.52 -27.28
CA ILE A 176 4.06 -0.82 -28.50
C ILE A 176 3.91 0.69 -28.37
N LYS A 177 2.88 1.15 -27.66
CA LYS A 177 2.51 2.56 -27.53
C LYS A 177 2.88 3.15 -26.17
N ASN A 178 3.80 2.52 -25.45
CA ASN A 178 4.27 2.97 -24.13
C ASN A 178 4.70 4.45 -24.09
N ASN A 179 5.23 4.96 -25.22
CA ASN A 179 5.64 6.35 -25.39
C ASN A 179 4.51 7.37 -25.27
N PHE A 180 3.25 6.94 -25.38
CA PHE A 180 2.06 7.80 -25.28
C PHE A 180 1.30 7.56 -23.97
N LEU A 181 1.72 6.61 -23.14
CA LEU A 181 0.95 6.25 -21.96
C LEU A 181 1.08 7.33 -20.86
N PRO A 182 -0.06 7.83 -20.35
CA PRO A 182 -0.09 8.67 -19.17
C PRO A 182 0.28 7.91 -17.90
N ILE A 183 0.70 8.63 -16.86
CA ILE A 183 1.13 8.05 -15.58
C ILE A 183 0.04 7.21 -14.89
N HIS A 184 -1.24 7.60 -14.92
CA HIS A 184 -2.31 6.81 -14.31
C HIS A 184 -2.41 5.39 -14.87
N VAL A 185 -2.03 5.18 -16.14
CA VAL A 185 -2.04 3.83 -16.73
C VAL A 185 -0.98 2.96 -16.06
N TYR A 186 0.21 3.50 -15.80
CA TYR A 186 1.28 2.78 -15.08
C TYR A 186 0.88 2.47 -13.64
N GLU A 187 0.24 3.42 -12.95
CA GLU A 187 -0.27 3.25 -11.58
C GLU A 187 -1.32 2.12 -11.53
N TYR A 188 -2.28 2.16 -12.45
CA TYR A 188 -3.29 1.11 -12.63
C TYR A 188 -2.64 -0.25 -12.89
N LEU A 189 -1.71 -0.34 -13.84
CA LEU A 189 -1.02 -1.59 -14.16
C LEU A 189 -0.28 -2.16 -12.97
N ILE A 190 0.40 -1.34 -12.16
CA ILE A 190 1.09 -1.80 -10.95
C ILE A 190 0.11 -2.36 -9.92
N GLN A 191 -1.01 -1.65 -9.68
CA GLN A 191 -2.03 -2.06 -8.73
C GLN A 191 -2.64 -3.41 -9.11
N HIS A 192 -2.88 -3.63 -10.41
CA HIS A 192 -3.55 -4.82 -10.92
C HIS A 192 -2.60 -5.90 -11.46
N TRP A 193 -1.28 -5.70 -11.36
CA TRP A 193 -0.26 -6.54 -12.01
C TRP A 193 -0.35 -8.02 -11.69
N LYS A 194 -0.67 -8.36 -10.42
CA LYS A 194 -0.80 -9.76 -9.98
C LYS A 194 -1.93 -10.48 -10.72
N VAL A 195 -3.05 -9.80 -10.93
CA VAL A 195 -4.22 -10.37 -11.62
C VAL A 195 -3.98 -10.44 -13.12
N ILE A 196 -3.30 -9.45 -13.69
CA ILE A 196 -2.88 -9.48 -15.10
C ILE A 196 -1.98 -10.70 -15.36
N LYS A 197 -0.97 -10.94 -14.51
CA LYS A 197 -0.09 -12.13 -14.59
C LYS A 197 -0.85 -13.45 -14.49
N ASP A 198 -1.84 -13.50 -13.62
CA ASP A 198 -2.69 -14.67 -13.44
C ASP A 198 -3.53 -14.97 -14.69
N ILE A 199 -4.18 -13.96 -15.28
CA ILE A 199 -4.89 -14.10 -16.55
C ILE A 199 -3.95 -14.53 -17.67
N SER A 200 -2.78 -13.89 -17.78
CA SER A 200 -1.76 -14.23 -18.78
C SER A 200 -1.26 -15.68 -18.65
N SER A 201 -1.31 -16.29 -17.47
CA SER A 201 -0.88 -17.69 -17.29
C SER A 201 -1.76 -18.69 -18.06
N HIS A 202 -2.97 -18.27 -18.45
CA HIS A 202 -3.88 -19.04 -19.29
C HIS A 202 -3.66 -18.80 -20.79
N CYS A 203 -2.75 -17.89 -21.16
CA CYS A 203 -2.43 -17.49 -22.54
C CYS A 203 -0.93 -17.69 -22.82
N SER A 204 -0.54 -18.85 -23.34
CA SER A 204 0.87 -19.19 -23.58
C SER A 204 1.59 -18.27 -24.57
N ASP A 205 0.87 -17.63 -25.49
CA ASP A 205 1.46 -16.79 -26.54
C ASP A 205 1.85 -15.37 -26.06
N LEU A 206 1.48 -14.99 -24.82
CA LEU A 206 1.64 -13.63 -24.29
C LEU A 206 2.91 -13.40 -23.47
N GLU A 207 3.70 -14.44 -23.24
CA GLU A 207 4.89 -14.37 -22.38
C GLU A 207 5.89 -13.27 -22.79
N PRO A 208 6.23 -13.07 -24.10
CA PRO A 208 7.15 -12.01 -24.50
C PRO A 208 6.61 -10.60 -24.23
N SER A 209 5.32 -10.36 -24.51
CA SER A 209 4.66 -9.08 -24.25
C SER A 209 4.60 -8.78 -22.76
N LEU A 210 4.33 -9.80 -21.94
CA LEU A 210 4.28 -9.68 -20.48
C LEU A 210 5.65 -9.33 -19.89
N GLN A 211 6.72 -9.97 -20.36
CA GLN A 211 8.08 -9.66 -19.91
C GLN A 211 8.46 -8.21 -20.25
N LYS A 212 8.18 -7.78 -21.48
CA LYS A 212 8.48 -6.41 -21.92
C LYS A 212 7.67 -5.37 -21.15
N LEU A 213 6.43 -5.70 -20.80
CA LEU A 213 5.60 -4.86 -19.94
C LEU A 213 6.14 -4.82 -18.50
N ASP A 214 6.64 -5.92 -17.94
CA ASP A 214 7.28 -5.94 -16.61
C ASP A 214 8.50 -5.01 -16.57
N GLU A 215 9.34 -5.00 -17.61
CA GLU A 215 10.48 -4.08 -17.75
C GLU A 215 10.04 -2.60 -17.75
N ILE A 216 9.01 -2.27 -18.54
CA ILE A 216 8.43 -0.93 -18.62
C ILE A 216 7.87 -0.50 -17.25
N LEU A 217 7.16 -1.41 -16.56
CA LEU A 217 6.61 -1.13 -15.23
C LEU A 217 7.69 -0.98 -14.16
N ASN A 218 8.80 -1.73 -14.26
CA ASN A 218 9.92 -1.60 -13.34
C ASN A 218 10.61 -0.23 -13.47
N ASP A 219 10.77 0.29 -14.69
CA ASP A 219 11.29 1.65 -14.89
C ASP A 219 10.40 2.72 -14.22
N TYR A 220 9.08 2.60 -14.37
CA TYR A 220 8.15 3.49 -13.67
C TYR A 220 8.18 3.30 -12.14
N ARG A 221 8.33 2.06 -11.63
CA ARG A 221 8.47 1.80 -10.18
C ARG A 221 9.69 2.49 -9.59
N GLU A 222 10.83 2.40 -10.27
CA GLU A 222 12.06 3.07 -9.84
C GLU A 222 11.88 4.58 -9.81
N PHE A 223 11.30 5.15 -10.87
CA PHE A 223 10.96 6.57 -10.95
C PHE A 223 10.03 7.03 -9.82
N SER A 224 8.91 6.33 -9.63
CA SER A 224 7.91 6.65 -8.60
C SER A 224 8.51 6.56 -7.20
N LYS A 225 9.34 5.53 -6.94
CA LYS A 225 10.05 5.37 -5.67
C LYS A 225 11.03 6.52 -5.42
N LEU A 226 11.78 6.95 -6.43
CA LEU A 226 12.72 8.06 -6.32
C LEU A 226 12.00 9.36 -5.94
N ILE A 227 10.89 9.68 -6.61
CA ILE A 227 10.07 10.87 -6.33
C ILE A 227 9.48 10.80 -4.92
N SER A 228 8.93 9.65 -4.54
CA SER A 228 8.39 9.44 -3.20
C SER A 228 9.44 9.67 -2.12
N MET A 229 10.67 9.16 -2.31
CA MET A 229 11.78 9.39 -1.39
C MET A 229 12.14 10.88 -1.31
N PHE A 230 12.27 11.55 -2.46
CA PHE A 230 12.56 12.98 -2.51
C PHE A 230 11.51 13.81 -1.78
N LYS A 231 10.21 13.56 -2.03
CA LYS A 231 9.10 14.23 -1.34
C LYS A 231 9.17 14.08 0.18
N ARG A 232 9.49 12.87 0.67
CA ARG A 232 9.56 12.56 2.10
C ARG A 232 10.76 13.19 2.80
N ILE A 233 11.85 13.44 2.08
CA ILE A 233 13.05 14.06 2.65
C ILE A 233 12.93 15.58 2.59
N HIS A 234 12.26 16.09 1.57
CA HIS A 234 12.02 17.51 1.41
C HIS A 234 11.32 18.15 2.61
N SER A 235 10.37 17.47 3.26
CA SER A 235 9.64 18.04 4.39
C SER A 235 10.54 18.36 5.59
N ASP A 236 11.46 17.46 5.91
CA ASP A 236 12.09 17.43 7.23
C ASP A 236 13.61 17.63 7.18
N TYR A 237 14.24 17.41 6.02
CA TYR A 237 15.71 17.31 5.91
C TYR A 237 16.33 18.21 4.83
N LEU A 238 15.53 18.86 3.98
CA LEU A 238 16.06 19.77 2.94
C LEU A 238 15.72 21.22 3.25
N LEU A 239 16.70 22.09 3.00
CA LEU A 239 16.50 23.54 3.07
C LEU A 239 16.02 24.05 1.70
N GLU A 240 15.00 24.90 1.71
CA GLU A 240 14.43 25.45 0.46
C GLU A 240 15.45 26.20 -0.40
N HIS A 241 16.41 26.90 0.20
CA HIS A 241 17.44 27.62 -0.56
C HIS A 241 18.52 26.70 -1.14
N ASP A 242 18.60 25.44 -0.68
CA ASP A 242 19.53 24.43 -1.21
C ASP A 242 18.99 23.74 -2.48
N LEU A 243 17.73 24.00 -2.84
CA LEU A 243 17.09 23.42 -4.01
C LEU A 243 17.13 24.39 -5.20
N SER A 244 17.43 23.84 -6.38
CA SER A 244 17.28 24.59 -7.64
C SER A 244 15.81 24.92 -7.90
N GLY A 245 15.55 26.03 -8.61
CA GLY A 245 14.19 26.39 -9.02
C GLY A 245 13.48 25.27 -9.80
N ARG A 246 14.23 24.51 -10.61
CA ARG A 246 13.72 23.35 -11.35
C ARG A 246 13.34 22.18 -10.44
N LEU A 247 14.13 21.86 -9.41
CA LEU A 247 13.79 20.82 -8.42
C LEU A 247 12.53 21.16 -7.62
N LYS A 248 12.33 22.46 -7.32
CA LYS A 248 11.10 22.94 -6.67
C LYS A 248 9.87 22.73 -7.56
N ILE A 249 9.98 23.09 -8.84
CA ILE A 249 8.91 22.86 -9.83
C ILE A 249 8.67 21.36 -10.02
N PHE A 250 9.73 20.56 -10.14
CA PHE A 250 9.66 19.09 -10.25
C PHE A 250 8.83 18.50 -9.10
N ARG A 251 9.13 18.88 -7.85
CA ARG A 251 8.36 18.46 -6.68
C ARG A 251 6.90 18.90 -6.79
N GLN A 252 6.65 20.20 -6.97
CA GLN A 252 5.29 20.76 -6.96
C GLN A 252 4.41 20.15 -8.06
N GLN A 253 4.94 19.96 -9.26
CA GLN A 253 4.16 19.42 -10.37
C GLN A 253 3.96 17.91 -10.28
N SER A 254 4.82 17.18 -9.55
CA SER A 254 4.72 15.72 -9.47
C SER A 254 3.42 15.19 -8.86
N ASP A 255 2.64 16.01 -8.16
CA ASP A 255 1.30 15.66 -7.70
C ASP A 255 0.22 15.77 -8.79
N THR A 256 0.54 16.36 -9.94
CA THR A 256 -0.41 16.66 -11.04
C THR A 256 -0.09 15.91 -12.33
N TRP A 257 0.89 15.01 -12.30
CA TRP A 257 1.35 14.30 -13.50
C TRP A 257 0.49 13.12 -13.94
N GLU A 258 -0.56 12.76 -13.19
CA GLU A 258 -1.42 11.60 -13.44
C GLU A 258 -1.88 11.49 -14.91
N THR A 259 -2.21 12.62 -15.55
CA THR A 259 -2.65 12.70 -16.95
C THR A 259 -1.53 12.97 -17.95
N GLN A 260 -0.31 13.23 -17.50
CA GLN A 260 0.83 13.51 -18.36
C GLN A 260 1.51 12.23 -18.83
N VAL A 261 2.08 12.28 -20.03
CA VAL A 261 2.84 11.17 -20.63
C VAL A 261 4.10 10.91 -19.82
N PHE A 262 4.24 9.67 -19.32
CA PHE A 262 5.35 9.30 -18.43
C PHE A 262 6.72 9.58 -19.06
N LEU A 263 6.96 9.16 -20.30
CA LEU A 263 8.27 9.35 -20.94
C LEU A 263 8.59 10.81 -21.20
N GLN A 264 7.58 11.64 -21.49
CA GLN A 264 7.77 13.07 -21.66
C GLN A 264 8.13 13.73 -20.33
N VAL A 265 7.47 13.36 -19.23
CA VAL A 265 7.83 13.82 -17.89
C VAL A 265 9.26 13.43 -17.54
N LYS A 266 9.64 12.17 -17.81
CA LYS A 266 11.00 11.66 -17.56
C LYS A 266 12.06 12.43 -18.36
N GLU A 267 11.75 12.77 -19.61
CA GLU A 267 12.65 13.55 -20.46
C GLU A 267 12.75 15.01 -20.02
N ASN A 268 11.61 15.65 -19.74
CA ASN A 268 11.53 17.04 -19.31
C ASN A 268 12.31 17.32 -18.02
N TYR A 269 12.47 16.29 -17.18
CA TYR A 269 13.14 16.37 -15.89
C TYR A 269 14.34 15.43 -15.77
N ARG A 270 14.97 15.10 -16.91
CA ARG A 270 16.08 14.16 -16.98
C ARG A 270 17.22 14.53 -16.02
N ASP A 271 17.61 15.80 -16.00
CA ASP A 271 18.73 16.28 -15.17
C ASP A 271 18.39 16.21 -13.68
N GLU A 272 17.17 16.58 -13.30
CA GLU A 272 16.68 16.50 -11.91
C GLU A 272 16.60 15.04 -11.44
N ILE A 273 16.10 14.13 -12.29
CA ILE A 273 16.06 12.70 -12.00
C ILE A 273 17.48 12.15 -11.83
N GLN A 274 18.40 12.52 -12.72
CA GLN A 274 19.80 12.07 -12.65
C GLN A 274 20.49 12.58 -11.38
N LEU A 275 20.24 13.82 -11.00
CA LEU A 275 20.72 14.38 -9.74
C LEU A 275 20.13 13.63 -8.54
N LEU A 276 18.82 13.42 -8.49
CA LEU A 276 18.21 12.67 -7.39
C LEU A 276 18.72 11.23 -7.30
N LYS A 277 19.03 10.59 -8.44
CA LYS A 277 19.65 9.26 -8.47
C LYS A 277 21.03 9.25 -7.80
N SER A 278 21.87 10.28 -7.97
CA SER A 278 23.18 10.32 -7.31
C SER A 278 23.07 10.40 -5.77
N TYR A 279 21.96 10.93 -5.26
CA TYR A 279 21.66 11.03 -3.83
C TYR A 279 20.77 9.91 -3.28
N GLU A 280 20.37 8.93 -4.10
CA GLU A 280 19.36 7.92 -3.72
C GLU A 280 19.74 7.12 -2.47
N GLN A 281 21.01 6.73 -2.34
CA GLN A 281 21.48 5.95 -1.19
C GLN A 281 21.48 6.77 0.10
N LYS A 282 21.90 8.05 0.02
CA LYS A 282 21.85 8.97 1.17
C LYS A 282 20.40 9.17 1.62
N MET A 283 19.51 9.38 0.65
CA MET A 283 18.08 9.50 0.89
C MET A 283 17.49 8.26 1.58
N LYS A 284 17.82 7.05 1.10
CA LYS A 284 17.40 5.79 1.74
C LYS A 284 17.88 5.68 3.18
N LEU A 285 19.13 6.05 3.45
CA LEU A 285 19.70 5.95 4.79
C LEU A 285 19.02 6.90 5.79
N ILE A 286 18.77 8.14 5.38
CA ILE A 286 18.02 9.13 6.18
C ILE A 286 16.63 8.57 6.51
N LEU A 287 15.89 8.10 5.50
CA LEU A 287 14.54 7.57 5.72
C LEU A 287 14.51 6.32 6.62
N LYS A 288 15.59 5.53 6.65
CA LYS A 288 15.75 4.40 7.57
C LYS A 288 16.00 4.85 9.02
N ARG A 289 16.71 5.97 9.20
CA ARG A 289 17.10 6.50 10.53
C ARG A 289 16.16 7.58 11.06
N ARG A 290 15.20 8.06 10.28
CA ARG A 290 14.28 9.18 10.62
C ARG A 290 13.50 9.05 11.93
N GLN A 291 13.33 7.82 12.43
CA GLN A 291 12.62 7.55 13.67
C GLN A 291 13.53 7.71 14.91
N SER A 292 14.85 7.77 14.73
CA SER A 292 15.80 7.99 15.82
C SER A 292 15.85 9.47 16.19
N LEU A 293 15.58 9.75 17.46
CA LEU A 293 15.71 11.07 18.09
C LEU A 293 17.16 11.55 18.06
N ILE A 294 18.12 10.65 18.33
CA ILE A 294 19.55 10.97 18.29
C ILE A 294 19.94 11.39 16.87
N PHE A 295 19.52 10.63 15.86
CA PHE A 295 19.76 10.97 14.46
C PHE A 295 19.22 12.35 14.10
N ASN A 296 17.95 12.62 14.44
CA ASN A 296 17.30 13.89 14.12
C ASN A 296 17.97 15.07 14.82
N LYS A 297 18.43 14.89 16.07
CA LYS A 297 19.13 15.93 16.82
C LYS A 297 20.52 16.24 16.26
N ILE A 298 21.28 15.20 15.87
CA ILE A 298 22.56 15.39 15.17
C ILE A 298 22.32 16.11 13.84
N TRP A 299 21.30 15.67 13.08
CA TRP A 299 20.93 16.30 11.81
C TRP A 299 20.62 17.79 11.99
N GLU A 300 19.76 18.16 12.95
CA GLU A 300 19.40 19.55 13.23
C GLU A 300 20.63 20.40 13.59
N ASN A 301 21.54 19.86 14.41
CA ASN A 301 22.78 20.51 14.78
C ASN A 301 23.68 20.76 13.57
N CYS A 302 23.89 19.74 12.72
CA CYS A 302 24.65 19.87 11.47
C CYS A 302 23.98 20.87 10.53
N ASN A 303 22.66 20.79 10.35
CA ASN A 303 21.89 21.66 9.46
C ASN A 303 22.02 23.13 9.86
N THR A 304 21.98 23.43 11.17
CA THR A 304 22.17 24.79 11.70
C THR A 304 23.54 25.38 11.37
N GLN A 305 24.60 24.55 11.33
CA GLN A 305 25.94 25.01 10.97
C GLN A 305 26.04 25.49 9.51
N TYR A 306 25.22 24.90 8.64
CA TYR A 306 25.25 25.17 7.20
C TYR A 306 24.12 26.08 6.70
N ALA A 307 23.16 26.43 7.56
CA ALA A 307 21.96 27.18 7.20
C ALA A 307 22.20 28.59 6.61
N MET A 308 23.39 29.15 6.79
CA MET A 308 23.78 30.48 6.29
C MET A 308 24.52 30.43 4.94
N ILE A 309 24.79 29.23 4.40
CA ILE A 309 25.43 29.09 3.09
C ILE A 309 24.40 29.37 2.00
N ILE A 310 24.73 30.28 1.08
CA ILE A 310 23.87 30.68 -0.04
C ILE A 310 24.70 30.54 -1.34
N ASP A 311 24.02 30.44 -2.48
CA ASP A 311 24.60 30.42 -3.83
C ASP A 311 25.57 29.24 -4.07
N GLN A 312 25.08 28.01 -3.88
CA GLN A 312 25.81 26.77 -4.14
C GLN A 312 25.11 25.90 -5.20
N GLU A 313 25.79 24.83 -5.61
CA GLU A 313 25.17 23.78 -6.41
C GLU A 313 23.96 23.16 -5.68
N PRO A 314 22.92 22.71 -6.40
CA PRO A 314 21.74 22.14 -5.78
C PRO A 314 22.10 20.90 -4.93
N LEU A 315 21.48 20.79 -3.75
CA LEU A 315 21.73 19.73 -2.75
C LEU A 315 23.14 19.75 -2.13
N PHE A 316 23.88 20.86 -2.25
CA PHE A 316 25.20 20.99 -1.65
C PHE A 316 25.13 20.93 -0.12
N ILE A 317 24.22 21.70 0.50
CA ILE A 317 24.06 21.73 1.96
C ILE A 317 23.58 20.36 2.44
N PHE A 318 22.59 19.77 1.77
CA PHE A 318 22.15 18.41 2.04
C PHE A 318 23.30 17.41 2.05
N ASN A 319 24.18 17.48 1.06
CA ASN A 319 25.33 16.59 0.95
C ASN A 319 26.30 16.77 2.14
N LYS A 320 26.61 18.02 2.50
CA LYS A 320 27.50 18.35 3.63
C LYS A 320 26.91 17.94 4.97
N VAL A 321 25.65 18.28 5.22
CA VAL A 321 24.92 17.90 6.43
C VAL A 321 24.90 16.38 6.57
N PHE A 322 24.61 15.65 5.49
CA PHE A 322 24.63 14.20 5.52
C PHE A 322 26.02 13.64 5.87
N ASP A 323 27.08 14.12 5.22
CA ASP A 323 28.44 13.58 5.43
C ASP A 323 28.93 13.82 6.87
N ASP A 324 28.66 15.00 7.44
CA ASP A 324 29.03 15.32 8.82
C ASP A 324 28.15 14.61 9.84
N MET A 325 26.85 14.50 9.56
CA MET A 325 25.93 13.73 10.40
C MET A 325 26.34 12.25 10.40
N ASP A 326 26.61 11.65 9.24
CA ASP A 326 26.97 10.23 9.14
C ASP A 326 28.31 9.96 9.86
N ARG A 327 29.29 10.86 9.72
CA ARG A 327 30.52 10.78 10.52
C ARG A 327 30.23 10.88 12.02
N THR A 328 29.43 11.86 12.46
CA THR A 328 29.11 12.04 13.89
C THR A 328 28.33 10.86 14.43
N TRP A 329 27.43 10.30 13.63
CA TRP A 329 26.64 9.13 13.95
C TRP A 329 27.51 7.87 14.10
N GLU A 330 28.44 7.64 13.18
CA GLU A 330 29.39 6.53 13.27
C GLU A 330 30.43 6.74 14.37
N ASP A 331 30.88 7.98 14.63
CA ASP A 331 31.74 8.32 15.77
C ASP A 331 31.01 8.06 17.10
N PHE A 332 29.72 8.44 17.19
CA PHE A 332 28.88 8.14 18.34
C PHE A 332 28.78 6.62 18.53
N LYS A 333 28.52 5.87 17.46
CA LYS A 333 28.57 4.41 17.50
C LYS A 333 29.94 3.89 17.89
N GLN A 334 31.04 4.49 17.45
CA GLN A 334 32.40 4.00 17.65
C GLN A 334 32.90 4.23 19.07
N VAL A 335 32.69 5.43 19.62
CA VAL A 335 32.95 5.76 21.03
C VAL A 335 32.17 4.78 21.93
N HIS A 336 31.04 4.30 21.44
CA HIS A 336 30.15 3.38 22.14
C HIS A 336 30.12 1.95 21.52
N SER A 337 31.11 1.58 20.70
CA SER A 337 31.03 0.46 19.70
C SER A 337 30.99 -0.93 20.27
N THR A 338 31.19 -1.05 21.57
CA THR A 338 30.87 -2.28 22.25
C THR A 338 29.68 -1.95 23.14
N PRO A 339 28.59 -2.75 23.11
CA PRO A 339 27.60 -2.71 24.18
C PRO A 339 28.30 -2.84 25.53
N PHE A 340 29.46 -3.50 25.58
CA PHE A 340 30.40 -3.56 26.71
C PHE A 340 31.09 -2.23 27.06
N CYS A 341 31.39 -1.34 26.11
CA CYS A 341 31.92 0.00 26.34
C CYS A 341 30.81 0.98 26.70
N LEU A 342 29.63 0.90 26.07
CA LEU A 342 28.42 1.58 26.56
C LEU A 342 28.05 1.10 27.96
N PHE A 343 28.15 -0.20 28.24
CA PHE A 343 27.94 -0.84 29.54
C PHE A 343 29.01 -0.46 30.56
N LEU A 344 30.29 -0.37 30.18
CA LEU A 344 31.38 0.11 31.03
C LEU A 344 31.29 1.61 31.24
N ASP A 345 30.86 2.39 30.26
CA ASP A 345 30.67 3.83 30.35
C ASP A 345 29.43 4.17 31.20
N LEU A 346 28.39 3.36 31.06
CA LEU A 346 27.23 3.33 31.94
C LEU A 346 27.57 2.77 33.31
N GLN A 347 28.50 1.82 33.52
CA GLN A 347 28.88 1.37 34.87
C GLN A 347 29.84 2.34 35.55
N SER A 348 30.80 2.89 34.81
CA SER A 348 31.87 3.76 35.30
C SER A 348 31.45 5.22 35.43
N GLY A 349 30.33 5.62 34.82
CA GLY A 349 29.82 7.00 34.85
C GLY A 349 30.54 7.96 33.89
N SER A 350 31.21 7.44 32.86
CA SER A 350 31.87 8.25 31.82
C SER A 350 30.90 8.76 30.75
N LEU A 351 29.73 8.12 30.57
CA LEU A 351 28.65 8.66 29.76
C LEU A 351 28.11 9.90 30.50
N LYS A 352 28.41 11.08 29.97
CA LYS A 352 28.00 12.32 30.61
C LYS A 352 26.47 12.37 30.52
N TYR A 353 25.81 12.81 31.58
CA TYR A 353 24.36 13.01 31.59
C TYR A 353 23.87 13.82 30.37
N LYS A 354 24.72 14.73 29.85
CA LYS A 354 24.50 15.50 28.62
C LYS A 354 24.24 14.66 27.36
N ASP A 355 24.75 13.43 27.29
CA ASP A 355 24.55 12.54 26.14
C ASP A 355 23.20 11.77 26.26
N LEU A 356 22.75 11.52 27.50
CA LEU A 356 21.41 10.99 27.81
C LEU A 356 20.32 12.08 27.75
N GLU A 357 20.70 13.34 27.93
CA GLU A 357 19.84 14.53 27.79
C GLU A 357 19.21 14.61 26.39
N TRP A 358 19.75 13.88 25.41
CA TRP A 358 19.22 13.84 24.05
C TRP A 358 18.01 12.91 23.90
N VAL A 359 17.84 11.95 24.81
CA VAL A 359 16.71 11.00 24.81
C VAL A 359 15.69 11.34 25.91
N SER A 360 16.10 12.08 26.94
CA SER A 360 15.28 12.32 28.15
C SER A 360 14.42 13.59 28.15
N THR A 361 14.47 14.43 27.10
CA THR A 361 13.81 15.75 27.10
C THR A 361 12.29 15.71 26.96
N GLU A 362 11.71 14.75 26.22
CA GLU A 362 10.25 14.66 26.03
C GLU A 362 9.53 13.90 27.16
N HIS A 363 10.23 13.02 27.89
CA HIS A 363 9.63 12.12 28.88
C HIS A 363 10.26 12.25 30.27
N SER A 364 10.82 13.42 30.61
CA SER A 364 11.60 13.63 31.84
C SER A 364 10.96 13.16 33.16
N ASN A 365 9.64 13.00 33.21
CA ASN A 365 8.89 12.50 34.37
C ASN A 365 8.22 11.12 34.16
N ASP A 366 8.29 10.52 32.96
CA ASP A 366 7.74 9.21 32.63
C ASP A 366 8.87 8.21 32.36
N LEU A 367 9.16 7.42 33.38
CA LEU A 367 10.25 6.46 33.36
C LEU A 367 9.99 5.30 32.38
N ASP A 368 8.73 4.93 32.15
CA ASP A 368 8.35 3.91 31.18
C ASP A 368 8.45 4.45 29.74
N GLY A 369 8.10 5.72 29.55
CA GLY A 369 8.33 6.47 28.31
C GLY A 369 9.81 6.54 27.94
N ILE A 370 10.68 6.94 28.87
CA ILE A 370 12.14 6.98 28.66
C ILE A 370 12.68 5.58 28.30
N LYS A 371 12.21 4.54 28.98
CA LYS A 371 12.61 3.16 28.72
C LYS A 371 12.27 2.73 27.29
N LYS A 372 11.03 2.97 26.86
CA LYS A 372 10.57 2.65 25.51
C LYS A 372 11.35 3.41 24.43
N CYS A 373 11.59 4.70 24.64
CA CYS A 373 12.40 5.51 23.74
C CYS A 373 13.84 4.98 23.64
N LEU A 374 14.48 4.65 24.76
CA LEU A 374 15.83 4.09 24.76
C LEU A 374 15.91 2.75 24.02
N ILE A 375 14.92 1.85 24.20
CA ILE A 375 14.86 0.58 23.44
C ILE A 375 14.80 0.87 21.94
N ALA A 376 13.88 1.76 21.52
CA ALA A 376 13.74 2.13 20.11
C ALA A 376 15.02 2.76 19.54
N GLU A 377 15.70 3.64 20.29
CA GLU A 377 16.99 4.21 19.85
C GLU A 377 18.08 3.15 19.71
N MET A 378 18.14 2.19 20.63
CA MET A 378 19.13 1.12 20.58
C MET A 378 18.93 0.19 19.38
N GLU A 379 17.69 -0.05 18.95
CA GLU A 379 17.41 -0.78 17.70
C GLU A 379 17.98 -0.07 16.46
N HIS A 380 18.03 1.26 16.47
CA HIS A 380 18.61 2.04 15.38
C HIS A 380 20.14 2.12 15.44
N LEU A 381 20.70 2.25 16.64
CA LEU A 381 22.14 2.39 16.85
C LEU A 381 22.88 1.05 16.76
N PHE A 382 22.34 0.01 17.37
CA PHE A 382 23.02 -1.26 17.59
C PHE A 382 22.11 -2.45 17.25
N PRO A 383 21.61 -2.56 16.01
CA PRO A 383 20.63 -3.59 15.63
C PRO A 383 21.14 -5.02 15.79
N GLU A 384 22.46 -5.24 15.87
CA GLU A 384 23.07 -6.56 16.04
C GLU A 384 22.95 -7.12 17.47
N TYR A 385 22.62 -6.29 18.47
CA TYR A 385 22.76 -6.63 19.90
C TYR A 385 21.42 -6.76 20.63
N LYS A 386 20.42 -7.37 19.97
CA LYS A 386 19.04 -7.44 20.49
C LYS A 386 18.94 -8.05 21.90
N ASP A 387 19.77 -9.03 22.21
CA ASP A 387 19.72 -9.74 23.49
C ASP A 387 20.35 -8.89 24.63
N GLU A 388 21.37 -8.08 24.33
CA GLU A 388 22.05 -7.21 25.29
C GLU A 388 21.36 -5.85 25.48
N GLN A 389 20.56 -5.40 24.51
CA GLN A 389 19.83 -4.13 24.54
C GLN A 389 18.97 -3.98 25.80
N GLN A 390 18.23 -5.03 26.18
CA GLN A 390 17.35 -4.99 27.35
C GLN A 390 18.14 -4.75 28.65
N GLN A 391 19.31 -5.39 28.77
CA GLN A 391 20.15 -5.26 29.96
C GLN A 391 20.75 -3.85 30.08
N ILE A 392 21.11 -3.23 28.96
CA ILE A 392 21.59 -1.84 28.92
C ILE A 392 20.50 -0.89 29.38
N VAL A 393 19.29 -1.05 28.82
CA VAL A 393 18.14 -0.20 29.15
C VAL A 393 17.76 -0.34 30.63
N ASP A 394 17.70 -1.56 31.18
CA ASP A 394 17.36 -1.78 32.59
C ASP A 394 18.39 -1.13 33.54
N ASN A 395 19.66 -1.09 33.16
CA ASN A 395 20.70 -0.40 33.93
C ASN A 395 20.57 1.13 33.89
N VAL A 396 20.27 1.70 32.71
CA VAL A 396 19.97 3.13 32.57
C VAL A 396 18.75 3.49 33.42
N GLU A 397 17.70 2.66 33.39
CA GLU A 397 16.50 2.83 34.20
C GLU A 397 16.82 2.86 35.71
N GLN A 398 17.64 1.92 36.19
CA GLN A 398 18.06 1.90 37.60
C GLN A 398 18.86 3.14 38.01
N LYS A 399 19.71 3.65 37.12
CA LYS A 399 20.46 4.88 37.37
C LYS A 399 19.56 6.10 37.42
N LEU A 400 18.63 6.22 36.48
CA LEU A 400 17.69 7.32 36.44
C LEU A 400 16.80 7.34 37.70
N LYS A 401 16.32 6.17 38.16
CA LYS A 401 15.60 6.04 39.44
C LYS A 401 16.41 6.55 40.63
N LYS A 402 17.71 6.23 40.68
CA LYS A 402 18.60 6.71 41.75
C LYS A 402 18.77 8.22 41.69
N GLU A 403 18.92 8.79 40.49
CA GLU A 403 19.08 10.24 40.33
C GLU A 403 17.80 11.00 40.70
N ILE A 404 16.63 10.55 40.25
CA ILE A 404 15.34 11.14 40.60
C ILE A 404 15.16 11.13 42.13
N ALA A 405 15.42 9.98 42.78
CA ALA A 405 15.36 9.88 44.23
C ALA A 405 16.34 10.83 44.94
N LEU A 406 17.52 11.05 44.39
CA LEU A 406 18.49 12.02 44.93
C LEU A 406 18.02 13.46 44.75
N ARG A 407 17.49 13.83 43.57
CA ARG A 407 16.92 15.17 43.32
C ARG A 407 15.74 15.48 44.22
N GLU A 408 14.86 14.52 44.48
CA GLU A 408 13.72 14.68 45.39
C GLU A 408 14.17 14.90 46.85
N GLN A 409 15.28 14.28 47.26
CA GLN A 409 15.83 14.43 48.60
C GLN A 409 16.66 15.71 48.79
N LEU A 410 17.23 16.25 47.72
CA LEU A 410 18.13 17.40 47.75
C LEU A 410 17.54 18.63 48.48
N PRO A 411 16.29 19.06 48.24
CA PRO A 411 15.70 20.19 48.96
C PRO A 411 15.67 19.99 50.49
N SER A 412 15.34 18.78 50.93
CA SER A 412 15.30 18.44 52.37
C SER A 412 16.70 18.48 52.99
N TRP A 413 17.72 18.06 52.23
CA TRP A 413 19.11 18.06 52.68
C TRP A 413 19.69 19.48 52.72
N ILE A 414 19.33 20.33 51.74
CA ILE A 414 19.68 21.75 51.75
C ILE A 414 19.04 22.46 52.95
N GLU A 415 17.77 22.20 53.25
CA GLU A 415 17.10 22.81 54.40
C GLU A 415 17.68 22.32 55.72
N LEU A 416 17.99 21.02 55.85
CA LEU A 416 18.67 20.48 57.02
C LEU A 416 20.05 21.12 57.24
N LYS A 417 20.82 21.34 56.16
CA LYS A 417 22.10 22.05 56.19
C LYS A 417 21.91 23.48 56.73
N LYS A 418 20.91 24.19 56.21
CA LYS A 418 20.59 25.57 56.60
C LYS A 418 20.15 25.67 58.07
N VAL A 419 19.21 24.84 58.51
CA VAL A 419 18.72 24.82 59.90
C VAL A 419 19.84 24.46 60.88
N THR A 420 20.70 23.50 60.53
CA THR A 420 21.80 23.08 61.40
C THR A 420 22.87 24.17 61.54
N GLU A 421 23.21 24.88 60.46
CA GLU A 421 24.15 26.01 60.54
C GLU A 421 23.53 27.20 61.31
N GLN A 422 22.22 27.46 61.15
CA GLN A 422 21.52 28.45 61.97
C GLN A 422 21.55 28.08 63.47
N MET A 423 21.19 26.85 63.83
CA MET A 423 21.23 26.39 65.23
C MET A 423 22.63 26.52 65.84
N LYS A 424 23.67 26.25 65.04
CA LYS A 424 25.06 26.42 65.46
C LYS A 424 25.40 27.89 65.75
N GLU A 425 24.90 28.81 64.93
CA GLU A 425 25.12 30.25 65.10
C GLU A 425 24.49 30.80 66.38
N TYR A 426 23.31 30.28 66.76
CA TYR A 426 22.59 30.66 67.97
C TYR A 426 23.04 29.91 69.24
N HIS A 427 23.96 28.95 69.13
CA HIS A 427 24.38 28.16 70.29
C HIS A 427 25.29 28.99 71.25
N PRO A 428 25.02 29.01 72.57
CA PRO A 428 25.77 29.83 73.55
C PRO A 428 27.28 29.54 73.65
N HIS A 429 27.71 28.39 73.12
CA HIS A 429 29.11 27.95 73.07
C HIS A 429 29.58 27.63 71.65
N LYS A 430 29.06 28.33 70.63
CA LYS A 430 29.38 28.09 69.21
C LYS A 430 30.88 28.00 68.91
N ASP A 431 31.69 28.79 69.61
CA ASP A 431 33.16 28.84 69.45
C ASP A 431 33.86 27.55 69.91
N LYS A 432 33.17 26.71 70.68
CA LYS A 432 33.65 25.40 71.16
C LYS A 432 33.13 24.23 70.32
N ILE A 433 32.18 24.46 69.39
CA ILE A 433 31.61 23.41 68.54
C ILE A 433 32.60 23.07 67.43
N LYS A 434 33.32 21.96 67.60
CA LYS A 434 34.18 21.40 66.54
C LYS A 434 33.33 20.82 65.41
N LYS A 435 33.69 21.10 64.16
CA LYS A 435 33.04 20.46 63.00
C LYS A 435 33.38 18.97 63.02
N ASP A 436 32.36 18.15 63.29
CA ASP A 436 32.44 16.69 63.15
C ASP A 436 32.82 16.32 61.71
N GLU A 437 33.70 15.33 61.54
CA GLU A 437 34.05 14.76 60.25
C GLU A 437 32.82 14.24 59.50
N LYS A 438 31.81 13.72 60.23
CA LYS A 438 30.53 13.34 59.63
C LYS A 438 29.79 14.54 59.02
N TRP A 439 29.79 15.68 59.69
CA TRP A 439 29.18 16.92 59.18
C TRP A 439 29.92 17.47 57.96
N LYS A 440 31.27 17.46 57.99
CA LYS A 440 32.07 17.86 56.82
C LYS A 440 31.81 16.96 55.61
N LYS A 441 31.69 15.64 55.84
CA LYS A 441 31.33 14.68 54.80
C LYS A 441 29.94 14.95 54.23
N TYR A 442 28.95 15.21 55.10
CA TYR A 442 27.59 15.59 54.70
C TYR A 442 27.58 16.85 53.82
N VAL A 443 28.21 17.94 54.26
CA VAL A 443 28.26 19.20 53.50
C VAL A 443 28.95 19.03 52.15
N LYS A 444 30.02 18.23 52.09
CA LYS A 444 30.73 17.92 50.84
C LYS A 444 29.88 17.07 49.89
N THR A 445 29.08 16.15 50.43
CA THR A 445 28.15 15.34 49.64
C THR A 445 27.01 16.18 49.07
N VAL A 446 26.40 17.07 49.87
CA VAL A 446 25.35 18.00 49.40
C VAL A 446 25.88 18.90 48.29
N ALA A 447 27.06 19.50 48.47
CA ALA A 447 27.68 20.35 47.45
C ALA A 447 27.92 19.62 46.12
N ARG A 448 28.29 18.33 46.16
CA ARG A 448 28.44 17.48 44.97
C ARG A 448 27.12 17.06 44.31
N MET A 449 26.00 17.17 45.03
CA MET A 449 24.66 16.92 44.47
C MET A 449 24.05 18.19 43.89
N GLU A 450 24.57 19.37 44.27
CA GLU A 450 24.22 20.68 43.72
C GLU A 450 24.96 20.97 42.40
N GLU A 451 26.13 20.35 42.18
CA GLU A 451 26.92 20.32 40.92
C GLU A 451 26.39 19.28 39.94
#